data_AF-A0A397UKN1-F1
#
_entry.id   AF-A0A397UKN1-F1
#
_cell.length_a   1.000
_cell.length_b   1.000
_cell.length_c   1.000
_cell.angle_alpha   90.00
_cell.angle_beta   90.00
_cell.angle_gamma   90.00
#
_symmetry.space_group_name_H-M   'P 1'
#
loop_
_entity.id
_entity.type
_entity.pdbx_description
1 polymer ?
#
loop_
_entity_poly.entity_id
_entity_poly.type
_entity_poly.pdbx_seq_one_letter_code
_entity_poly.pdbx_strand_id
1 'polypeptide(L)'
;MKAKKDVKKKGKLRDTLSNKEKKSAARKGLKKETKSPATMITTNKGKSKAIQVKKNTTKKPEEKKAPQYQPSMVEKAANLYPDNYWKFHAESNTGMINYINEEHKLELINVDVRDQGPITGMTLSPDGAMLVTFCNVGCAKIWDTADFKLIQKLRDTEEVNIDEFFVGKFIPDHSRMAIGGKLKDRHHWSKDDDDNHILPCPLKIFDVITGKVITRLEGHTEEILCVKTVIYKGAPYFLTTSQDGYIIKWKMRDDWTTLISKQPMVDGLTCMAFTVSFVPNTANRYFMAATDEHVRLYDFDAAQLMQTFSGNMYSQYCDCGKFIYPVEPLEDEDINNDSVEEYNSKSKKKQVSQKFAYFITRGVEILDAEGGKIASRANVSILHKLIYPSKKGQPFELKEVRRFGHKDYHSNSWLIKISSNGRYLVAPTMTGHVFIFSLRTGKVTAILRDHEDLEVRDVIFHPWKPLLFTSADDGCIKIYTYKN
;
A
#
# COMPACT_ATOMS: atom_id res chain seq x y z
N MET A 1 -7.09 -75.72 -37.10
CA MET A 1 -8.50 -75.27 -37.19
C MET A 1 -8.46 -73.75 -37.39
N LYS A 2 -8.96 -73.16 -38.49
CA LYS A 2 -10.36 -72.69 -38.72
C LYS A 2 -10.94 -71.92 -37.51
N ALA A 3 -11.49 -70.71 -37.60
CA ALA A 3 -11.74 -69.80 -38.74
C ALA A 3 -11.19 -68.36 -38.42
N LYS A 4 -11.10 -67.32 -39.26
CA LYS A 4 -11.68 -66.89 -40.57
C LYS A 4 -13.13 -66.33 -40.56
N LYS A 5 -13.25 -65.00 -40.75
CA LYS A 5 -14.34 -64.16 -41.35
C LYS A 5 -14.96 -63.12 -40.39
N ASP A 6 -15.42 -61.93 -40.84
CA ASP A 6 -15.37 -61.26 -42.15
C ASP A 6 -15.46 -59.71 -42.00
N VAL A 7 -15.13 -58.96 -43.06
CA VAL A 7 -15.09 -57.48 -43.11
C VAL A 7 -16.25 -56.89 -43.94
N LYS A 8 -16.79 -55.72 -43.54
CA LYS A 8 -17.41 -54.69 -44.42
C LYS A 8 -17.40 -53.32 -43.68
N LYS A 9 -16.79 -52.22 -44.19
CA LYS A 9 -17.20 -51.30 -45.30
C LYS A 9 -18.57 -50.63 -45.02
N LYS A 10 -18.81 -49.30 -45.06
CA LYS A 10 -18.16 -48.04 -45.57
C LYS A 10 -18.59 -46.87 -44.62
N GLY A 11 -18.10 -45.62 -44.67
CA GLY A 11 -17.17 -44.94 -45.60
C GLY A 11 -16.90 -43.47 -45.23
N LYS A 12 -16.27 -42.74 -46.17
CA LYS A 12 -15.71 -41.36 -46.06
C LYS A 12 -16.72 -40.26 -45.72
N LEU A 13 -16.25 -39.19 -45.05
CA LEU A 13 -16.03 -37.87 -45.67
C LEU A 13 -15.21 -36.91 -44.79
N ARG A 14 -14.57 -35.93 -45.45
CA ARG A 14 -13.92 -34.73 -44.85
C ARG A 14 -15.02 -33.66 -44.57
N ASP A 15 -14.83 -32.49 -43.97
CA ASP A 15 -13.78 -31.47 -44.16
C ASP A 15 -13.85 -30.31 -43.12
N THR A 16 -12.78 -29.50 -43.06
CA THR A 16 -12.71 -28.05 -42.73
C THR A 16 -13.13 -27.42 -41.37
N LEU A 17 -12.16 -26.72 -40.77
CA LEU A 17 -12.23 -25.36 -40.13
C LEU A 17 -13.07 -25.20 -38.82
N SER A 18 -12.78 -24.27 -37.89
CA SER A 18 -11.91 -23.08 -37.88
C SER A 18 -11.34 -22.73 -36.49
N ASN A 19 -10.38 -21.79 -36.45
CA ASN A 19 -10.05 -20.99 -35.26
C ASN A 19 -11.30 -20.41 -34.58
N LYS A 20 -11.29 -20.31 -33.24
CA LYS A 20 -12.09 -19.32 -32.50
C LYS A 20 -11.25 -18.64 -31.41
N GLU A 21 -11.16 -17.32 -31.57
CA GLU A 21 -10.45 -16.39 -30.70
C GLU A 21 -11.12 -16.29 -29.33
N LYS A 22 -10.34 -16.14 -28.25
CA LYS A 22 -10.85 -15.66 -26.97
C LYS A 22 -11.13 -14.16 -27.09
N LYS A 23 -12.41 -13.78 -27.20
CA LYS A 23 -12.81 -12.36 -27.22
C LYS A 23 -12.82 -11.77 -25.81
N SER A 24 -12.03 -10.72 -25.60
CA SER A 24 -12.13 -9.83 -24.45
C SER A 24 -13.44 -9.04 -24.48
N ALA A 25 -14.18 -9.02 -23.37
CA ALA A 25 -15.45 -8.34 -23.26
C ALA A 25 -15.29 -6.95 -22.63
N ALA A 26 -15.09 -5.92 -23.46
CA ALA A 26 -15.13 -4.53 -23.02
C ALA A 26 -16.56 -4.13 -22.59
N ARG A 27 -16.74 -3.70 -21.33
CA ARG A 27 -18.01 -3.12 -20.86
C ARG A 27 -18.18 -1.70 -21.43
N LYS A 28 -18.97 -1.55 -22.50
CA LYS A 28 -19.65 -0.28 -22.82
C LYS A 28 -21.07 -0.31 -22.27
N GLY A 29 -21.43 0.70 -21.49
CA GLY A 29 -22.76 0.81 -20.90
C GLY A 29 -23.84 1.17 -21.93
N LEU A 30 -25.09 0.76 -21.67
CA LEU A 30 -26.27 1.23 -22.39
C LEU A 30 -27.49 1.18 -21.47
N LYS A 31 -28.18 2.33 -21.36
CA LYS A 31 -29.51 2.43 -20.76
C LYS A 31 -30.50 1.57 -21.57
N LYS A 32 -31.47 0.94 -20.89
CA LYS A 32 -32.72 0.51 -21.53
C LYS A 32 -33.91 0.89 -20.66
N GLU A 33 -34.73 1.78 -21.21
CA GLU A 33 -36.13 1.91 -20.81
C GLU A 33 -36.91 0.70 -21.33
N THR A 34 -37.94 0.27 -20.59
CA THR A 34 -38.92 -0.71 -21.06
C THR A 34 -40.32 -0.19 -20.79
N LYS A 35 -41.07 0.12 -21.85
CA LYS A 35 -42.52 0.37 -21.83
C LYS A 35 -43.27 -0.92 -22.19
N SER A 36 -44.36 -1.19 -21.47
CA SER A 36 -45.35 -2.24 -21.76
C SER A 36 -46.65 -1.89 -21.00
N PRO A 37 -47.85 -2.36 -21.41
CA PRO A 37 -48.82 -1.44 -22.01
C PRO A 37 -49.98 -1.02 -21.09
N ALA A 38 -50.77 -0.04 -21.57
CA ALA A 38 -51.95 0.45 -20.88
C ALA A 38 -53.15 -0.49 -20.98
N THR A 39 -53.95 -0.55 -19.91
CA THR A 39 -55.31 -1.10 -19.92
C THR A 39 -56.24 -0.08 -19.26
N MET A 40 -57.26 0.40 -19.98
CA MET A 40 -58.25 1.34 -19.43
C MET A 40 -59.35 0.59 -18.68
N ILE A 41 -59.68 1.03 -17.47
CA ILE A 41 -60.97 0.78 -16.83
C ILE A 41 -61.48 2.11 -16.25
N THR A 42 -62.73 2.45 -16.55
CA THR A 42 -63.31 3.77 -16.29
C THR A 42 -64.06 3.88 -14.97
N THR A 43 -63.75 4.96 -14.24
CA THR A 43 -64.66 5.76 -13.38
C THR A 43 -65.45 5.10 -12.26
N ASN A 44 -65.24 5.59 -11.03
CA ASN A 44 -66.31 6.37 -10.39
C ASN A 44 -65.79 7.42 -9.37
N LYS A 45 -66.57 8.49 -9.14
CA LYS A 45 -66.18 9.64 -8.30
C LYS A 45 -66.56 9.43 -6.81
N GLY A 46 -65.60 9.60 -5.90
CA GLY A 46 -65.83 9.72 -4.46
C GLY A 46 -65.09 10.93 -3.88
N LYS A 47 -65.79 11.84 -3.21
CA LYS A 47 -65.20 13.05 -2.60
C LYS A 47 -64.57 12.71 -1.24
N SER A 48 -63.32 13.07 -1.00
CA SER A 48 -62.74 13.19 0.35
C SER A 48 -61.85 14.42 0.46
N LYS A 49 -61.74 14.98 1.68
CA LYS A 49 -61.26 16.35 1.92
C LYS A 49 -59.73 16.43 1.91
N ALA A 50 -59.19 17.54 1.42
CA ALA A 50 -57.76 17.82 1.46
C ALA A 50 -57.26 18.02 2.91
N ILE A 51 -56.29 17.21 3.32
CA ILE A 51 -55.48 17.45 4.52
C ILE A 51 -54.19 18.11 4.06
N GLN A 52 -53.94 19.35 4.52
CA GLN A 52 -52.66 20.02 4.27
C GLN A 52 -51.56 19.35 5.11
N VAL A 53 -50.84 18.41 4.51
CA VAL A 53 -49.58 17.92 5.07
C VAL A 53 -48.56 19.05 5.00
N LYS A 54 -48.20 19.60 6.17
CA LYS A 54 -47.08 20.56 6.27
C LYS A 54 -45.82 19.93 5.68
N LYS A 55 -45.21 20.58 4.69
CA LYS A 55 -43.87 20.23 4.23
C LYS A 55 -42.89 20.48 5.39
N ASN A 56 -42.56 19.42 6.12
CA ASN A 56 -41.37 19.43 6.95
C ASN A 56 -40.17 19.60 6.02
N THR A 57 -39.59 20.79 6.03
CA THR A 57 -38.28 21.06 5.43
C THR A 57 -37.23 20.34 6.26
N THR A 58 -36.98 19.08 5.92
CA THR A 58 -35.76 18.39 6.31
C THR A 58 -34.59 19.24 5.83
N LYS A 59 -33.93 19.93 6.78
CA LYS A 59 -32.66 20.58 6.52
C LYS A 59 -31.74 19.52 5.89
N LYS A 60 -31.16 19.82 4.72
CA LYS A 60 -30.00 19.07 4.26
C LYS A 60 -28.99 19.04 5.43
N PRO A 61 -28.32 17.91 5.71
CA PRO A 61 -27.19 17.91 6.63
C PRO A 61 -26.22 18.99 6.19
N GLU A 62 -25.79 19.85 7.11
CA GLU A 62 -24.73 20.81 6.80
C GLU A 62 -23.48 20.02 6.44
N GLU A 63 -22.99 20.20 5.21
CA GLU A 63 -21.71 19.64 4.79
C GLU A 63 -20.64 20.18 5.74
N LYS A 64 -20.09 19.31 6.59
CA LYS A 64 -18.96 19.64 7.46
C LYS A 64 -17.82 20.08 6.55
N LYS A 65 -17.52 21.39 6.55
CA LYS A 65 -16.42 21.98 5.79
C LYS A 65 -15.15 21.18 6.05
N ALA A 66 -14.43 20.83 4.97
CA ALA A 66 -13.20 20.07 5.04
C ALA A 66 -12.22 20.70 6.05
N PRO A 67 -11.53 19.89 6.86
CA PRO A 67 -10.61 20.40 7.88
C PRO A 67 -9.48 21.19 7.22
N GLN A 68 -9.21 22.39 7.76
CA GLN A 68 -8.20 23.30 7.22
C GLN A 68 -6.87 23.16 7.99
N TYR A 69 -5.76 23.14 7.26
CA TYR A 69 -4.43 23.24 7.84
C TYR A 69 -4.25 24.57 8.57
N GLN A 70 -3.64 24.53 9.76
CA GLN A 70 -3.40 25.69 10.62
C GLN A 70 -1.94 25.68 11.11
N PRO A 71 -1.01 26.37 10.42
CA PRO A 71 0.43 26.20 10.60
C PRO A 71 0.89 26.34 12.06
N SER A 72 0.45 27.40 12.75
CA SER A 72 0.82 27.68 14.14
C SER A 72 0.25 26.70 15.17
N MET A 73 -0.89 26.06 14.88
CA MET A 73 -1.46 25.02 15.74
C MET A 73 -0.75 23.68 15.54
N VAL A 74 -0.38 23.38 14.30
CA VAL A 74 0.35 22.16 13.93
C VAL A 74 1.78 22.20 14.47
N GLU A 75 2.46 23.34 14.37
CA GLU A 75 3.79 23.54 14.96
C GLU A 75 3.79 23.39 16.48
N LYS A 76 2.81 23.98 17.19
CA LYS A 76 2.63 23.76 18.63
C LYS A 76 2.36 22.28 18.97
N ALA A 77 1.56 21.59 18.16
CA ALA A 77 1.27 20.18 18.36
C ALA A 77 2.50 19.30 18.11
N ALA A 78 3.28 19.56 17.06
CA ALA A 78 4.52 18.85 16.73
C ALA A 78 5.59 19.03 17.82
N ASN A 79 5.67 20.21 18.44
CA ASN A 79 6.57 20.44 19.57
C ASN A 79 6.14 19.69 20.85
N LEU A 80 4.83 19.47 21.04
CA LEU A 80 4.29 18.76 22.21
C LEU A 80 4.26 17.23 22.02
N TYR A 81 4.07 16.77 20.79
CA TYR A 81 4.03 15.38 20.39
C TYR A 81 4.92 15.18 19.15
N PRO A 82 6.26 15.21 19.31
CA PRO A 82 7.19 15.01 18.20
C PRO A 82 7.00 13.61 17.60
N ASP A 83 6.99 13.54 16.27
CA ASP A 83 7.00 12.27 15.54
C ASP A 83 8.44 11.76 15.34
N ASN A 84 8.59 10.44 15.19
CA ASN A 84 9.89 9.78 14.98
C ASN A 84 10.31 9.83 13.50
N TYR A 85 9.94 10.90 12.77
CA TYR A 85 10.23 10.99 11.35
C TYR A 85 11.73 10.93 11.08
N TRP A 86 12.09 10.09 10.10
CA TRP A 86 13.45 9.92 9.61
C TRP A 86 14.52 9.54 10.64
N LYS A 87 14.14 8.85 11.72
CA LYS A 87 15.08 8.30 12.72
C LYS A 87 16.17 7.38 12.12
N PHE A 88 15.88 6.70 11.02
CA PHE A 88 16.75 5.68 10.44
C PHE A 88 16.98 5.95 8.94
N HIS A 89 18.25 6.11 8.57
CA HIS A 89 18.69 6.44 7.21
C HIS A 89 20.17 6.09 6.98
N ALA A 90 20.64 6.19 5.74
CA ALA A 90 22.01 5.85 5.32
C ALA A 90 23.10 6.48 6.22
N GLU A 91 22.91 7.74 6.62
CA GLU A 91 23.85 8.51 7.46
C GLU A 91 23.50 8.53 8.95
N SER A 92 22.53 7.72 9.40
CA SER A 92 22.16 7.66 10.83
C SER A 92 23.22 6.97 11.71
N ASN A 93 24.30 6.44 11.11
CA ASN A 93 25.40 5.74 11.77
C ASN A 93 24.97 4.56 12.67
N THR A 94 23.77 4.03 12.47
CA THR A 94 23.21 2.89 13.20
C THR A 94 23.70 1.54 12.71
N GLY A 95 24.46 1.51 11.60
CA GLY A 95 24.85 0.28 10.90
C GLY A 95 23.93 -0.11 9.74
N MET A 96 22.87 0.65 9.43
CA MET A 96 22.13 0.53 8.17
C MET A 96 23.08 0.62 6.97
N ILE A 97 22.74 -0.03 5.84
CA ILE A 97 23.44 0.16 4.56
C ILE A 97 23.53 1.66 4.24
N ASN A 98 24.75 2.20 4.23
CA ASN A 98 25.00 3.60 3.86
C ASN A 98 25.27 3.72 2.35
N TYR A 99 26.26 2.98 1.85
CA TYR A 99 26.69 3.00 0.45
C TYR A 99 26.36 1.70 -0.28
N ILE A 100 26.04 1.85 -1.56
CA ILE A 100 25.90 0.79 -2.56
C ILE A 100 26.64 1.33 -3.78
N ASN A 101 27.82 0.78 -4.10
CA ASN A 101 28.68 1.24 -5.18
C ASN A 101 29.69 0.12 -5.57
N GLU A 102 30.72 0.45 -6.35
CA GLU A 102 31.73 -0.53 -6.78
C GLU A 102 32.55 -1.13 -5.63
N GLU A 103 32.72 -0.40 -4.51
CA GLU A 103 33.42 -0.85 -3.31
C GLU A 103 32.47 -1.61 -2.37
N HIS A 104 31.24 -1.12 -2.23
CA HIS A 104 30.18 -1.63 -1.36
C HIS A 104 29.13 -2.37 -2.19
N LYS A 105 29.55 -3.39 -2.94
CA LYS A 105 28.62 -4.21 -3.74
C LYS A 105 27.78 -5.08 -2.81
N LEU A 106 26.48 -5.16 -3.12
CA LEU A 106 25.58 -6.06 -2.41
C LEU A 106 25.83 -7.50 -2.85
N GLU A 107 26.15 -8.35 -1.88
CA GLU A 107 26.32 -9.79 -1.98
C GLU A 107 25.16 -10.50 -1.26
N LEU A 108 24.69 -11.60 -1.85
CA LEU A 108 23.64 -12.44 -1.25
C LEU A 108 24.21 -13.24 -0.06
N ILE A 109 23.53 -13.19 1.08
CA ILE A 109 23.78 -14.08 2.21
C ILE A 109 23.14 -15.43 1.91
N ASN A 110 23.95 -16.49 1.91
CA ASN A 110 23.48 -17.86 1.65
C ASN A 110 22.79 -18.46 2.89
N VAL A 111 21.52 -18.12 3.09
CA VAL A 111 20.63 -18.64 4.14
C VAL A 111 19.26 -18.99 3.57
N ASP A 112 18.58 -19.95 4.19
CA ASP A 112 17.29 -20.46 3.72
C ASP A 112 16.11 -19.90 4.53
N VAL A 113 15.56 -18.77 4.08
CA VAL A 113 14.38 -18.13 4.66
C VAL A 113 13.23 -18.22 3.66
N ARG A 114 12.33 -19.19 3.84
CA ARG A 114 11.21 -19.44 2.91
C ARG A 114 9.88 -19.83 3.56
N ASP A 115 8.82 -19.73 2.78
CA ASP A 115 7.48 -20.21 3.09
C ASP A 115 6.89 -21.15 2.03
N GLN A 116 5.68 -21.66 2.29
CA GLN A 116 4.99 -22.63 1.43
C GLN A 116 4.31 -21.99 0.20
N GLY A 117 4.35 -20.66 0.09
CA GLY A 117 3.77 -19.88 -1.00
C GLY A 117 4.28 -18.43 -0.97
N PRO A 118 3.81 -17.58 -1.90
CA PRO A 118 4.17 -16.17 -2.02
C PRO A 118 4.27 -15.40 -0.70
N ILE A 119 5.40 -14.71 -0.50
CA ILE A 119 5.60 -13.79 0.63
C ILE A 119 5.31 -12.36 0.15
N THR A 120 4.07 -11.92 0.38
CA THR A 120 3.53 -10.65 -0.09
C THR A 120 3.90 -9.46 0.79
N GLY A 121 4.52 -9.69 1.95
CA GLY A 121 5.00 -8.62 2.81
C GLY A 121 5.99 -9.02 3.88
N MET A 122 6.71 -8.01 4.40
CA MET A 122 7.63 -8.16 5.51
C MET A 122 7.49 -7.04 6.55
N THR A 123 7.91 -7.30 7.79
CA THR A 123 8.25 -6.25 8.76
C THR A 123 9.36 -6.70 9.69
N LEU A 124 10.24 -5.78 10.07
CA LEU A 124 11.13 -5.97 11.22
C LEU A 124 10.39 -5.62 12.53
N SER A 125 10.92 -6.11 13.64
CA SER A 125 10.63 -5.60 14.99
C SER A 125 11.20 -4.18 15.19
N PRO A 126 10.64 -3.38 16.11
CA PRO A 126 11.16 -2.06 16.48
C PRO A 126 12.59 -2.02 17.04
N ASP A 127 13.22 -3.17 17.32
CA ASP A 127 14.66 -3.34 17.61
C ASP A 127 15.46 -4.09 16.52
N GLY A 128 14.76 -4.63 15.50
CA GLY A 128 15.35 -5.37 14.39
C GLY A 128 15.86 -6.76 14.72
N ALA A 129 15.76 -7.22 15.97
CA ALA A 129 16.16 -8.57 16.32
C ALA A 129 15.35 -9.64 15.55
N MET A 130 14.12 -9.30 15.13
CA MET A 130 13.22 -10.20 14.43
C MET A 130 12.78 -9.67 13.06
N LEU A 131 12.81 -10.52 12.04
CA LEU A 131 12.14 -10.35 10.76
C LEU A 131 10.83 -11.15 10.75
N VAL A 132 9.75 -10.59 10.24
CA VAL A 132 8.48 -11.29 10.05
C VAL A 132 8.08 -11.28 8.59
N THR A 133 7.72 -12.45 8.08
CA THR A 133 7.24 -12.67 6.71
C THR A 133 5.74 -12.98 6.73
N PHE A 134 4.97 -12.42 5.81
CA PHE A 134 3.54 -12.69 5.65
C PHE A 134 3.29 -13.49 4.37
N CYS A 135 2.72 -14.69 4.53
CA CYS A 135 2.50 -15.65 3.45
C CYS A 135 1.01 -15.73 3.10
N ASN A 136 0.71 -15.87 1.80
CA ASN A 136 -0.67 -16.04 1.32
C ASN A 136 -1.31 -17.40 1.72
N VAL A 137 -0.58 -18.31 2.36
CA VAL A 137 -1.10 -19.60 2.88
C VAL A 137 -1.46 -19.53 4.38
N GLY A 138 -1.92 -18.36 4.83
CA GLY A 138 -2.45 -18.14 6.19
C GLY A 138 -1.42 -18.35 7.31
N CYS A 139 -0.17 -17.94 7.08
CA CYS A 139 0.91 -18.04 8.06
C CYS A 139 1.77 -16.79 8.05
N ALA A 140 2.18 -16.35 9.24
CA ALA A 140 3.29 -15.42 9.38
C ALA A 140 4.42 -16.10 10.16
N LYS A 141 5.67 -15.93 9.72
CA LYS A 141 6.84 -16.54 10.36
C LYS A 141 7.74 -15.47 10.93
N ILE A 142 8.22 -15.70 12.14
CA ILE A 142 9.16 -14.83 12.86
C ILE A 142 10.54 -15.49 12.80
N TRP A 143 11.53 -14.75 12.34
CA TRP A 143 12.90 -15.20 12.09
C TRP A 143 13.88 -14.32 12.86
N ASP A 144 14.94 -14.91 13.41
CA ASP A 144 16.04 -14.18 14.05
C ASP A 144 16.89 -13.44 12.99
N THR A 145 17.30 -12.19 13.20
CA THR A 145 18.12 -11.46 12.21
C THR A 145 19.63 -11.56 12.41
N ALA A 146 20.09 -12.33 13.39
CA ALA A 146 21.50 -12.66 13.58
C ALA A 146 21.87 -13.98 12.89
N ASP A 147 21.00 -15.00 12.92
CA ASP A 147 21.27 -16.31 12.29
C ASP A 147 20.20 -16.84 11.32
N PHE A 148 19.10 -16.08 11.12
CA PHE A 148 18.00 -16.41 10.20
C PHE A 148 17.28 -17.73 10.48
N LYS A 149 17.38 -18.26 11.71
CA LYS A 149 16.54 -19.38 12.15
C LYS A 149 15.11 -18.92 12.43
N LEU A 150 14.17 -19.83 12.18
CA LEU A 150 12.77 -19.66 12.52
C LEU A 150 12.59 -19.68 14.04
N ILE A 151 12.07 -18.58 14.61
CA ILE A 151 11.70 -18.45 16.02
C ILE A 151 10.28 -18.98 16.25
N GLN A 152 9.31 -18.55 15.43
CA GLN A 152 7.89 -18.83 15.66
C GLN A 152 7.08 -18.85 14.36
N LYS A 153 5.98 -19.61 14.35
CA LYS A 153 4.92 -19.55 13.34
C LYS A 153 3.64 -19.01 13.97
N LEU A 154 3.13 -17.90 13.46
CA LEU A 154 1.81 -17.36 13.79
C LEU A 154 0.81 -17.90 12.77
N ARG A 155 -0.22 -18.60 13.25
CA ARG A 155 -1.31 -19.15 12.45
C ARG A 155 -2.56 -19.26 13.30
N ASP A 156 -3.69 -18.86 12.73
CA ASP A 156 -4.99 -18.98 13.37
C ASP A 156 -5.51 -20.42 13.19
N THR A 157 -5.33 -21.27 14.21
CA THR A 157 -5.72 -22.69 14.14
C THR A 157 -7.22 -22.91 14.26
N GLU A 158 -7.95 -21.92 14.76
CA GLU A 158 -9.40 -21.97 14.96
C GLU A 158 -10.18 -21.39 13.76
N GLU A 159 -9.47 -20.80 12.78
CA GLU A 159 -10.09 -20.31 11.54
C GLU A 159 -10.44 -21.49 10.63
N VAL A 160 -11.74 -21.71 10.43
CA VAL A 160 -12.26 -22.77 9.55
C VAL A 160 -12.14 -22.40 8.06
N ASN A 161 -12.08 -21.10 7.76
CA ASN A 161 -11.97 -20.54 6.41
C ASN A 161 -10.53 -20.55 5.89
N ILE A 162 -10.27 -19.88 4.77
CA ILE A 162 -8.93 -19.71 4.21
C ILE A 162 -8.42 -18.31 4.57
N ASP A 163 -7.44 -18.25 5.46
CA ASP A 163 -6.64 -17.04 5.72
C ASP A 163 -5.54 -16.88 4.66
N GLU A 164 -5.29 -15.63 4.26
CA GLU A 164 -4.06 -15.21 3.58
C GLU A 164 -3.53 -13.97 4.32
N PHE A 165 -2.23 -13.92 4.68
CA PHE A 165 -1.66 -12.76 5.39
C PHE A 165 -0.77 -11.95 4.46
N PHE A 166 -1.04 -10.65 4.36
CA PHE A 166 -0.34 -9.73 3.44
C PHE A 166 0.51 -8.68 4.15
N VAL A 167 0.10 -8.30 5.36
CA VAL A 167 0.72 -7.23 6.14
C VAL A 167 0.57 -7.45 7.63
N GLY A 168 1.48 -6.85 8.39
CA GLY A 168 1.33 -6.74 9.84
C GLY A 168 2.35 -5.80 10.45
N LYS A 169 2.15 -5.52 11.74
CA LYS A 169 3.05 -4.73 12.58
C LYS A 169 3.15 -5.34 13.97
N PHE A 170 4.37 -5.34 14.50
CA PHE A 170 4.58 -5.45 15.94
C PHE A 170 3.91 -4.30 16.66
N ILE A 171 3.34 -4.61 17.82
CA ILE A 171 3.03 -3.64 18.86
C ILE A 171 4.37 -3.22 19.52
N PRO A 172 4.51 -2.00 20.06
CA PRO A 172 5.82 -1.44 20.42
C PRO A 172 6.64 -2.19 21.48
N ASP A 173 6.02 -3.10 22.24
CA ASP A 173 6.66 -3.94 23.27
C ASP A 173 7.13 -5.32 22.75
N HIS A 174 6.91 -5.59 21.46
CA HIS A 174 7.21 -6.84 20.76
C HIS A 174 6.42 -8.08 21.24
N SER A 175 5.55 -7.95 22.25
CA SER A 175 4.82 -9.10 22.82
C SER A 175 3.65 -9.56 21.94
N ARG A 176 3.22 -8.69 21.00
CA ARG A 176 2.05 -8.88 20.14
C ARG A 176 2.31 -8.41 18.70
N MET A 177 1.53 -8.95 17.76
CA MET A 177 1.47 -8.48 16.37
C MET A 177 0.03 -8.32 15.89
N ALA A 178 -0.26 -7.22 15.20
CA ALA A 178 -1.47 -7.09 14.40
C ALA A 178 -1.18 -7.51 12.95
N ILE A 179 -1.98 -8.41 12.39
CA ILE A 179 -1.79 -9.04 11.07
C ILE A 179 -3.11 -8.98 10.30
N GLY A 180 -3.03 -8.64 9.02
CA GLY A 180 -4.18 -8.55 8.10
C GLY A 180 -3.84 -9.06 6.70
N GLY A 181 -4.87 -9.32 5.93
CA GLY A 181 -4.82 -9.82 4.56
C GLY A 181 -6.22 -10.22 4.10
N LYS A 182 -6.36 -11.38 3.45
CA LYS A 182 -7.63 -11.90 2.92
C LYS A 182 -8.21 -13.00 3.81
N LEU A 183 -9.54 -13.06 3.87
CA LEU A 183 -10.31 -14.19 4.39
C LEU A 183 -11.25 -14.69 3.30
N LYS A 184 -11.31 -16.01 3.05
CA LYS A 184 -12.17 -16.59 2.00
C LYS A 184 -12.96 -17.80 2.49
N ASP A 185 -14.21 -17.91 2.06
CA ASP A 185 -15.05 -19.08 2.30
C ASP A 185 -14.46 -20.31 1.62
N ARG A 186 -13.98 -21.26 2.43
CA ARG A 186 -13.36 -22.52 2.01
C ARG A 186 -14.23 -23.35 1.06
N HIS A 187 -15.55 -23.20 1.15
CA HIS A 187 -16.54 -24.07 0.51
C HIS A 187 -17.31 -23.37 -0.62
N HIS A 188 -17.14 -22.06 -0.80
CA HIS A 188 -17.78 -21.30 -1.87
C HIS A 188 -16.76 -20.78 -2.89
N TRP A 189 -16.81 -21.28 -4.13
CA TRP A 189 -16.08 -20.67 -5.26
C TRP A 189 -16.90 -19.53 -5.87
N SER A 190 -16.30 -18.34 -5.97
CA SER A 190 -16.90 -17.17 -6.61
C SER A 190 -16.34 -16.97 -8.02
N LYS A 191 -17.23 -16.74 -8.98
CA LYS A 191 -16.84 -16.41 -10.36
C LYS A 191 -16.48 -14.94 -10.54
N ASP A 192 -16.94 -14.08 -9.64
CA ASP A 192 -16.64 -12.65 -9.69
C ASP A 192 -15.26 -12.37 -9.04
N ASP A 193 -14.85 -13.19 -8.07
CA ASP A 193 -13.53 -13.13 -7.41
C ASP A 193 -12.45 -13.96 -8.14
N ASP A 194 -12.85 -14.86 -9.05
CA ASP A 194 -12.03 -15.93 -9.68
C ASP A 194 -11.22 -16.77 -8.67
N ASP A 195 -11.81 -16.96 -7.48
CA ASP A 195 -11.21 -17.55 -6.28
C ASP A 195 -12.33 -18.06 -5.34
N ASN A 196 -11.97 -18.61 -4.18
CA ASN A 196 -12.89 -18.74 -3.06
C ASN A 196 -13.48 -17.37 -2.67
N HIS A 197 -14.80 -17.32 -2.42
CA HIS A 197 -15.52 -16.08 -2.16
C HIS A 197 -14.94 -15.33 -0.97
N ILE A 198 -14.69 -14.03 -1.14
CA ILE A 198 -14.16 -13.20 -0.07
C ILE A 198 -15.17 -13.03 1.08
N LEU A 199 -14.64 -13.05 2.30
CA LEU A 199 -15.37 -12.81 3.54
C LEU A 199 -14.86 -11.51 4.18
N PRO A 200 -15.62 -10.87 5.09
CA PRO A 200 -15.13 -9.74 5.87
C PRO A 200 -13.77 -10.06 6.50
N CYS A 201 -12.79 -9.19 6.27
CA CYS A 201 -11.39 -9.42 6.58
C CYS A 201 -11.02 -8.73 7.91
N PRO A 202 -10.90 -9.45 9.04
CA PRO A 202 -10.52 -8.85 10.31
C PRO A 202 -9.02 -8.52 10.37
N LEU A 203 -8.67 -7.48 11.14
CA LEU A 203 -7.31 -7.34 11.66
C LEU A 203 -7.15 -8.28 12.87
N LYS A 204 -6.32 -9.31 12.75
CA LYS A 204 -6.09 -10.33 13.79
C LYS A 204 -4.90 -9.92 14.66
N ILE A 205 -5.06 -9.93 15.98
CA ILE A 205 -4.00 -9.61 16.95
C ILE A 205 -3.50 -10.89 17.58
N PHE A 206 -2.24 -11.23 17.32
CA PHE A 206 -1.56 -12.44 17.77
C PHE A 206 -0.70 -12.20 19.02
N ASP A 207 -0.65 -13.21 19.88
CA ASP A 207 0.40 -13.41 20.88
C ASP A 207 1.68 -13.90 20.19
N VAL A 208 2.79 -13.18 20.32
CA VAL A 208 4.07 -13.56 19.68
C VAL A 208 4.67 -14.83 20.29
N ILE A 209 4.42 -15.12 21.57
CA ILE A 209 4.99 -16.26 22.28
C ILE A 209 4.15 -17.51 22.06
N THR A 210 2.83 -17.43 22.24
CA THR A 210 1.93 -18.59 22.11
C THR A 210 1.44 -18.87 20.69
N GLY A 211 1.63 -17.92 19.76
CA GLY A 211 1.20 -18.03 18.36
C GLY A 211 -0.30 -17.90 18.12
N LYS A 212 -1.10 -17.66 19.17
CA LYS A 212 -2.57 -17.63 19.11
C LYS A 212 -3.13 -16.24 18.86
N VAL A 213 -4.30 -16.18 18.22
CA VAL A 213 -5.11 -14.95 18.12
C VAL A 213 -5.72 -14.63 19.49
N ILE A 214 -5.52 -13.40 19.97
CA ILE A 214 -6.10 -12.86 21.21
C ILE A 214 -7.34 -12.03 20.91
N THR A 215 -7.35 -11.29 19.80
CA THR A 215 -8.44 -10.37 19.45
C THR A 215 -8.56 -10.23 17.93
N ARG A 216 -9.79 -10.03 17.45
CA ARG A 216 -10.10 -9.70 16.05
C ARG A 216 -10.77 -8.34 16.01
N LEU A 217 -10.35 -7.48 15.10
CA LEU A 217 -10.96 -6.17 14.88
C LEU A 217 -11.74 -6.20 13.56
N GLU A 218 -13.05 -6.42 13.68
CA GLU A 218 -13.98 -6.54 12.55
C GLU A 218 -14.30 -5.17 11.95
N GLY A 219 -14.25 -5.04 10.62
CA GLY A 219 -14.76 -3.84 9.95
C GLY A 219 -14.44 -3.66 8.47
N HIS A 220 -13.38 -4.28 7.94
CA HIS A 220 -13.12 -4.29 6.50
C HIS A 220 -13.92 -5.41 5.82
N THR A 221 -14.41 -5.16 4.61
CA THR A 221 -15.14 -6.16 3.82
C THR A 221 -14.25 -6.90 2.83
N GLU A 222 -13.12 -6.29 2.46
CA GLU A 222 -12.13 -6.83 1.53
C GLU A 222 -10.72 -6.81 2.16
N GLU A 223 -9.70 -7.27 1.43
CA GLU A 223 -8.35 -7.54 1.94
C GLU A 223 -7.69 -6.32 2.60
N ILE A 224 -7.06 -6.53 3.77
CA ILE A 224 -6.26 -5.49 4.43
C ILE A 224 -4.89 -5.39 3.76
N LEU A 225 -4.60 -4.22 3.18
CA LEU A 225 -3.39 -3.97 2.36
C LEU A 225 -2.30 -3.20 3.11
N CYS A 226 -2.64 -2.48 4.19
CA CYS A 226 -1.68 -1.84 5.08
C CYS A 226 -2.13 -1.85 6.53
N VAL A 227 -1.15 -1.91 7.45
CA VAL A 227 -1.32 -1.70 8.88
C VAL A 227 -0.22 -0.74 9.37
N LYS A 228 -0.60 0.28 10.13
CA LYS A 228 0.32 1.14 10.90
C LYS A 228 -0.08 1.17 12.37
N THR A 229 0.92 1.12 13.24
CA THR A 229 0.83 1.52 14.64
C THR A 229 1.15 3.02 14.74
N VAL A 230 0.35 3.78 15.49
CA VAL A 230 0.60 5.20 15.74
C VAL A 230 0.16 5.58 17.15
N ILE A 231 0.96 6.42 17.83
CA ILE A 231 0.51 7.14 19.02
C ILE A 231 0.02 8.52 18.58
N TYR A 232 -1.22 8.85 18.91
CA TYR A 232 -1.83 10.15 18.59
C TYR A 232 -2.45 10.76 19.84
N LYS A 233 -1.98 11.97 20.21
CA LYS A 233 -2.35 12.67 21.46
C LYS A 233 -2.26 11.77 22.71
N GLY A 234 -1.20 10.95 22.77
CA GLY A 234 -0.93 10.02 23.87
C GLY A 234 -1.69 8.69 23.85
N ALA A 235 -2.67 8.48 22.97
CA ALA A 235 -3.41 7.22 22.86
C ALA A 235 -2.90 6.34 21.69
N PRO A 236 -2.92 5.01 21.82
CA PRO A 236 -2.52 4.09 20.76
C PRO A 236 -3.63 3.88 19.73
N TYR A 237 -3.23 3.80 18.47
CA TYR A 237 -4.11 3.49 17.35
C TYR A 237 -3.46 2.52 16.37
N PHE A 238 -4.27 1.63 15.81
CA PHE A 238 -4.01 1.09 14.47
C PHE A 238 -4.63 2.00 13.41
N LEU A 239 -3.99 2.08 12.25
CA LEU A 239 -4.55 2.63 11.02
C LEU A 239 -4.41 1.56 9.93
N THR A 240 -5.53 1.12 9.37
CA THR A 240 -5.59 0.10 8.32
C THR A 240 -6.13 0.67 7.01
N THR A 241 -5.76 0.04 5.90
CA THR A 241 -6.33 0.31 4.57
C THR A 241 -6.71 -1.01 3.91
N SER A 242 -7.71 -0.99 3.03
CA SER A 242 -8.19 -2.19 2.33
C SER A 242 -8.55 -1.92 0.86
N GLN A 243 -8.67 -3.01 0.11
CA GLN A 243 -9.26 -3.05 -1.23
C GLN A 243 -10.73 -2.57 -1.23
N ASP A 244 -11.42 -2.56 -0.08
CA ASP A 244 -12.78 -2.02 0.08
C ASP A 244 -12.88 -0.48 -0.04
N GLY A 245 -11.74 0.19 -0.24
CA GLY A 245 -11.62 1.64 -0.37
C GLY A 245 -11.58 2.39 0.96
N TYR A 246 -11.82 1.72 2.09
CA TYR A 246 -11.81 2.36 3.40
C TYR A 246 -10.40 2.42 4.01
N ILE A 247 -10.21 3.49 4.79
CA ILE A 247 -9.10 3.65 5.73
C ILE A 247 -9.73 3.71 7.12
N ILE A 248 -9.37 2.81 8.04
CA ILE A 248 -10.00 2.76 9.38
C ILE A 248 -8.95 3.05 10.45
N LYS A 249 -9.24 4.01 11.35
CA LYS A 249 -8.49 4.17 12.60
C LYS A 249 -9.20 3.41 13.73
N TRP A 250 -8.42 2.67 14.51
CA TRP A 250 -8.85 1.85 15.62
C TRP A 250 -8.19 2.37 16.88
N LYS A 251 -8.95 3.02 17.76
CA LYS A 251 -8.44 3.47 19.06
C LYS A 251 -8.33 2.26 19.97
N MET A 252 -7.13 1.96 20.44
CA MET A 252 -6.87 0.86 21.36
C MET A 252 -6.71 1.39 22.79
N ARG A 253 -6.78 0.48 23.77
CA ARG A 253 -6.19 0.68 25.10
C ARG A 253 -4.67 0.47 25.00
N ASP A 254 -3.93 0.88 26.03
CA ASP A 254 -2.47 0.79 26.10
C ASP A 254 -1.93 -0.65 26.05
N ASP A 255 -2.79 -1.65 26.27
CA ASP A 255 -2.51 -3.08 26.05
C ASP A 255 -2.51 -3.51 24.57
N TRP A 256 -2.83 -2.59 23.66
CA TRP A 256 -2.99 -2.79 22.22
C TRP A 256 -3.92 -3.94 21.77
N THR A 257 -4.70 -4.52 22.67
CA THR A 257 -5.59 -5.65 22.42
C THR A 257 -7.05 -5.25 22.62
N THR A 258 -7.35 -4.37 23.58
CA THR A 258 -8.73 -3.91 23.83
C THR A 258 -9.10 -2.75 22.89
N LEU A 259 -10.09 -2.96 22.02
CA LEU A 259 -10.66 -1.90 21.18
C LEU A 259 -11.51 -0.93 22.01
N ILE A 260 -11.21 0.37 21.94
CA ILE A 260 -12.02 1.43 22.55
C ILE A 260 -13.03 1.97 21.54
N SER A 261 -12.61 2.25 20.29
CA SER A 261 -13.51 2.69 19.23
C SER A 261 -12.89 2.49 17.85
N LYS A 262 -13.73 2.34 16.81
CA LYS A 262 -13.32 2.35 15.40
C LYS A 262 -13.98 3.51 14.66
N GLN A 263 -13.26 4.13 13.73
CA GLN A 263 -13.80 5.19 12.89
C GLN A 263 -13.16 5.13 11.49
N PRO A 264 -13.96 4.98 10.42
CA PRO A 264 -13.45 5.13 9.05
C PRO A 264 -13.12 6.60 8.76
N MET A 265 -12.14 6.81 7.88
CA MET A 265 -11.88 8.09 7.25
C MET A 265 -12.94 8.33 6.18
N VAL A 266 -13.53 9.52 6.14
CA VAL A 266 -14.64 9.83 5.23
C VAL A 266 -14.12 10.62 4.03
N ASP A 267 -14.31 10.05 2.85
CA ASP A 267 -14.21 10.73 1.55
C ASP A 267 -15.39 10.39 0.61
N GLY A 268 -15.91 9.16 0.65
CA GLY A 268 -17.03 8.70 -0.16
C GLY A 268 -16.69 8.50 -1.64
N LEU A 269 -15.40 8.37 -1.98
CA LEU A 269 -14.90 8.38 -3.35
C LEU A 269 -13.66 7.50 -3.61
N THR A 270 -12.97 7.02 -2.57
CA THR A 270 -11.83 6.10 -2.74
C THR A 270 -12.33 4.69 -3.04
N CYS A 271 -11.86 4.10 -4.15
CA CYS A 271 -12.22 2.73 -4.53
C CYS A 271 -11.31 1.66 -3.93
N MET A 272 -10.01 1.96 -3.74
CA MET A 272 -9.01 1.06 -3.15
C MET A 272 -8.00 1.89 -2.38
N ALA A 273 -7.62 1.46 -1.17
CA ALA A 273 -6.61 2.12 -0.34
C ALA A 273 -5.46 1.18 -0.01
N PHE A 274 -4.27 1.47 -0.54
CA PHE A 274 -3.16 0.53 -0.56
C PHE A 274 -2.16 0.74 0.57
N THR A 275 -1.64 1.97 0.75
CA THR A 275 -0.65 2.28 1.81
C THR A 275 -0.82 3.69 2.35
N VAL A 276 -0.36 3.92 3.58
CA VAL A 276 -0.38 5.23 4.25
C VAL A 276 0.99 5.64 4.80
N SER A 277 1.25 6.95 4.84
CA SER A 277 2.45 7.55 5.43
C SER A 277 2.08 8.87 6.14
N PHE A 278 2.44 9.00 7.42
CA PHE A 278 2.16 10.22 8.20
C PHE A 278 3.03 11.39 7.72
N VAL A 279 2.43 12.57 7.63
CA VAL A 279 3.08 13.81 7.19
C VAL A 279 4.07 14.26 8.27
N PRO A 280 5.37 14.41 7.96
CA PRO A 280 6.41 14.74 8.94
C PRO A 280 6.19 16.05 9.68
N ASN A 281 6.60 16.11 10.95
CA ASN A 281 6.51 17.30 11.80
C ASN A 281 5.06 17.82 11.94
N THR A 282 4.09 16.91 12.02
CA THR A 282 2.66 17.25 12.19
C THR A 282 1.99 16.57 13.39
N ALA A 283 2.78 16.00 14.31
CA ALA A 283 2.27 15.25 15.47
C ALA A 283 1.34 14.09 15.07
N ASN A 284 1.67 13.40 13.98
CA ASN A 284 0.84 12.37 13.35
C ASN A 284 -0.61 12.81 13.04
N ARG A 285 -0.88 14.12 12.93
CA ARG A 285 -2.24 14.60 12.64
C ARG A 285 -2.64 14.37 11.18
N TYR A 286 -1.69 14.46 10.25
CA TYR A 286 -1.99 14.30 8.83
C TYR A 286 -1.26 13.10 8.27
N PHE A 287 -1.85 12.44 7.28
CA PHE A 287 -1.20 11.37 6.53
C PHE A 287 -1.63 11.41 5.07
N MET A 288 -0.72 10.99 4.19
CA MET A 288 -1.02 10.71 2.78
C MET A 288 -1.31 9.22 2.62
N ALA A 289 -2.32 8.90 1.82
CA ALA A 289 -2.65 7.55 1.39
C ALA A 289 -2.42 7.41 -0.12
N ALA A 290 -1.76 6.32 -0.52
CA ALA A 290 -1.74 5.83 -1.89
C ALA A 290 -3.03 5.02 -2.13
N THR A 291 -3.80 5.44 -3.13
CA THR A 291 -5.21 5.08 -3.34
C THR A 291 -5.54 5.22 -4.82
N ASP A 292 -6.30 4.30 -5.43
CA ASP A 292 -6.70 4.37 -6.86
C ASP A 292 -5.67 5.10 -7.75
N GLU A 293 -6.01 6.00 -8.68
CA GLU A 293 -5.04 6.73 -9.52
C GLU A 293 -4.41 7.98 -8.84
N HIS A 294 -4.54 8.13 -7.53
CA HIS A 294 -4.26 9.37 -6.81
C HIS A 294 -3.40 9.20 -5.54
N VAL A 295 -3.04 10.33 -4.93
CA VAL A 295 -2.63 10.36 -3.52
C VAL A 295 -3.57 11.29 -2.77
N ARG A 296 -4.06 10.86 -1.60
CA ARG A 296 -5.04 11.60 -0.80
C ARG A 296 -4.50 11.97 0.58
N LEU A 297 -4.71 13.20 1.00
CA LEU A 297 -4.30 13.75 2.31
C LEU A 297 -5.50 13.79 3.25
N TYR A 298 -5.37 13.21 4.44
CA TYR A 298 -6.43 13.16 5.45
C TYR A 298 -6.02 13.84 6.76
N ASP A 299 -7.00 14.40 7.46
CA ASP A 299 -6.87 14.83 8.86
C ASP A 299 -7.33 13.69 9.79
N PHE A 300 -6.38 13.14 10.56
CA PHE A 300 -6.60 12.03 11.48
C PHE A 300 -7.53 12.41 12.65
N ASP A 301 -7.58 13.68 13.05
CA ASP A 301 -8.46 14.16 14.12
C ASP A 301 -9.92 14.18 13.64
N ALA A 302 -10.15 14.84 12.50
CA ALA A 302 -11.47 14.96 11.89
C ALA A 302 -11.97 13.64 11.26
N ALA A 303 -11.06 12.73 10.92
CA ALA A 303 -11.29 11.54 10.10
C ALA A 303 -11.91 11.87 8.73
N GLN A 304 -11.36 12.85 8.04
CA GLN A 304 -11.87 13.35 6.76
C GLN A 304 -10.74 13.64 5.77
N LEU A 305 -11.04 13.46 4.49
CA LEU A 305 -10.21 13.94 3.39
C LEU A 305 -10.06 15.47 3.46
N MET A 306 -8.82 15.94 3.31
CA MET A 306 -8.49 17.35 3.13
C MET A 306 -8.30 17.70 1.65
N GLN A 307 -7.56 16.85 0.92
CA GLN A 307 -7.09 17.17 -0.43
C GLN A 307 -6.77 15.89 -1.20
N THR A 308 -7.21 15.83 -2.45
CA THR A 308 -6.76 14.84 -3.43
C THR A 308 -5.68 15.48 -4.31
N PHE A 309 -4.53 14.83 -4.43
CA PHE A 309 -3.51 15.18 -5.42
C PHE A 309 -3.75 14.34 -6.67
N SER A 310 -4.57 14.89 -7.58
CA SER A 310 -4.78 14.34 -8.92
C SER A 310 -3.73 14.90 -9.89
N GLY A 311 -3.37 14.10 -10.88
CA GLY A 311 -2.38 14.44 -11.90
C GLY A 311 -1.96 13.20 -12.67
N ASN A 312 -1.20 13.35 -13.76
CA ASN A 312 -0.73 12.25 -14.60
C ASN A 312 0.46 11.49 -13.96
N MET A 313 0.28 11.06 -12.70
CA MET A 313 1.26 10.25 -11.97
C MET A 313 1.31 8.87 -12.61
N TYR A 314 0.21 8.11 -12.46
CA TYR A 314 -0.01 6.75 -12.97
C TYR A 314 -1.38 6.68 -13.63
N SER A 315 -1.55 5.84 -14.65
CA SER A 315 -2.80 5.74 -15.41
C SER A 315 -3.80 4.72 -14.87
N GLN A 316 -3.40 3.82 -13.95
CA GLN A 316 -4.32 2.85 -13.34
C GLN A 316 -4.41 2.98 -11.82
N TYR A 317 -3.29 2.85 -11.08
CA TYR A 317 -3.27 3.15 -9.65
C TYR A 317 -1.91 3.51 -9.06
N CYS A 318 -1.91 4.20 -7.91
CA CYS A 318 -0.82 4.49 -7.00
C CYS A 318 -0.99 3.62 -5.76
N ASP A 319 -0.14 2.63 -5.55
CA ASP A 319 -0.28 1.64 -4.47
C ASP A 319 0.80 1.72 -3.38
N CYS A 320 1.94 2.36 -3.65
CA CYS A 320 2.92 2.66 -2.61
C CYS A 320 3.23 4.16 -2.50
N GLY A 321 3.11 4.71 -1.29
CA GLY A 321 3.52 6.08 -0.95
C GLY A 321 4.26 6.15 0.39
N LYS A 322 5.44 6.78 0.43
CA LYS A 322 6.26 6.91 1.65
C LYS A 322 6.92 8.29 1.74
N PHE A 323 6.86 8.94 2.90
CA PHE A 323 7.73 10.10 3.18
C PHE A 323 9.17 9.66 3.36
N ILE A 324 10.09 10.42 2.75
CA ILE A 324 11.53 10.19 2.80
C ILE A 324 12.28 11.51 2.98
N TYR A 325 13.51 11.44 3.48
CA TYR A 325 14.41 12.60 3.51
C TYR A 325 15.73 12.21 2.81
N PRO A 326 16.03 12.80 1.64
CA PRO A 326 17.31 12.65 0.98
C PRO A 326 18.45 13.07 1.93
N VAL A 327 19.42 12.20 2.16
CA VAL A 327 20.59 12.52 3.00
C VAL A 327 21.61 13.40 2.26
N GLU A 328 21.53 13.42 0.92
CA GLU A 328 22.30 14.31 0.06
C GLU A 328 21.38 15.31 -0.66
N PRO A 329 21.89 16.52 -1.00
CA PRO A 329 21.25 17.40 -1.96
C PRO A 329 20.97 16.69 -3.29
N LEU A 330 19.80 16.95 -3.87
CA LEU A 330 19.39 16.41 -5.16
C LEU A 330 20.01 17.24 -6.29
N GLU A 331 20.52 16.59 -7.33
CA GLU A 331 21.18 17.29 -8.46
C GLU A 331 20.22 18.13 -9.32
N ASP A 332 18.91 17.88 -9.25
CA ASP A 332 17.88 18.60 -10.01
C ASP A 332 17.30 19.81 -9.25
N GLU A 333 17.69 20.06 -7.99
CA GLU A 333 17.24 21.25 -7.25
C GLU A 333 18.24 22.41 -7.35
N ASP A 334 17.73 23.59 -7.71
CA ASP A 334 18.49 24.85 -7.65
C ASP A 334 18.88 25.18 -6.20
N ILE A 335 20.10 24.77 -5.81
CA ILE A 335 20.71 24.97 -4.48
C ILE A 335 20.64 26.44 -4.01
N ASN A 336 20.56 27.38 -4.94
CA ASN A 336 20.52 28.82 -4.70
C ASN A 336 19.28 29.36 -3.95
N ASN A 337 18.22 28.57 -3.73
CA ASN A 337 16.94 29.11 -3.22
C ASN A 337 16.48 28.66 -1.83
N ASP A 338 17.02 27.58 -1.23
CA ASP A 338 16.51 27.09 0.07
C ASP A 338 17.56 26.60 1.10
N SER A 339 18.84 26.34 0.76
CA SER A 339 19.83 25.96 1.79
C SER A 339 21.31 26.10 1.42
N VAL A 340 21.89 27.27 1.70
CA VAL A 340 23.29 27.38 2.16
C VAL A 340 23.33 28.39 3.32
N GLU A 341 23.24 27.91 4.56
CA GLU A 341 23.59 28.72 5.74
C GLU A 341 25.11 28.83 5.87
N GLU A 342 25.73 29.62 4.99
CA GLU A 342 27.13 30.00 5.19
C GLU A 342 27.20 31.10 6.26
N TYR A 343 27.94 30.82 7.34
CA TYR A 343 28.11 31.72 8.48
C TYR A 343 28.83 33.00 8.05
N ASN A 344 28.07 34.07 7.75
CA ASN A 344 28.67 35.40 7.65
C ASN A 344 27.77 36.51 8.19
N SER A 345 28.40 37.45 8.88
CA SER A 345 27.71 38.32 9.84
C SER A 345 26.94 39.47 9.22
N LYS A 346 25.91 39.92 9.96
CA LYS A 346 25.15 41.19 9.84
C LYS A 346 24.04 41.21 8.76
N SER A 347 22.82 41.40 9.27
CA SER A 347 21.72 42.11 8.60
C SER A 347 21.05 41.46 7.39
N LYS A 348 20.39 40.31 7.58
CA LYS A 348 19.33 39.84 6.66
C LYS A 348 18.01 39.62 7.40
N LYS A 349 16.89 40.03 6.77
CA LYS A 349 15.53 39.75 7.25
C LYS A 349 15.37 38.23 7.35
N LYS A 350 14.71 37.75 8.41
CA LYS A 350 14.42 36.33 8.62
C LYS A 350 13.41 35.85 7.57
N GLN A 351 13.91 35.44 6.41
CA GLN A 351 13.12 34.85 5.33
C GLN A 351 12.73 33.45 5.81
N VAL A 352 11.46 33.27 6.16
CA VAL A 352 10.95 31.98 6.64
C VAL A 352 10.94 31.03 5.44
N SER A 353 11.88 30.09 5.40
CA SER A 353 11.90 29.03 4.39
C SER A 353 10.60 28.23 4.43
N GLN A 354 10.09 27.87 3.27
CA GLN A 354 8.80 27.22 3.17
C GLN A 354 8.94 25.76 3.60
N LYS A 355 8.25 25.35 4.67
CA LYS A 355 8.34 23.95 5.16
C LYS A 355 7.86 22.98 4.08
N PHE A 356 8.60 21.89 3.90
CA PHE A 356 8.26 20.80 2.98
C PHE A 356 8.74 19.45 3.54
N ALA A 357 8.30 18.36 2.90
CA ALA A 357 8.87 17.03 3.05
C ALA A 357 8.89 16.31 1.69
N TYR A 358 9.86 15.43 1.45
CA TYR A 358 9.85 14.61 0.23
C TYR A 358 8.96 13.39 0.42
N PHE A 359 8.23 13.06 -0.63
CA PHE A 359 7.29 11.95 -0.66
C PHE A 359 7.53 11.16 -1.95
N ILE A 360 7.80 9.86 -1.83
CA ILE A 360 8.04 9.00 -2.98
C ILE A 360 6.81 8.12 -3.22
N THR A 361 6.39 8.00 -4.48
CA THR A 361 5.33 7.09 -4.90
C THR A 361 5.80 6.07 -5.92
N ARG A 362 5.08 4.96 -6.01
CA ARG A 362 5.01 4.13 -7.22
C ARG A 362 3.57 3.77 -7.54
N GLY A 363 3.36 3.23 -8.73
CA GLY A 363 2.06 2.78 -9.19
C GLY A 363 2.14 1.87 -10.41
N VAL A 364 0.99 1.71 -11.05
CA VAL A 364 0.72 0.82 -12.18
C VAL A 364 0.04 1.62 -13.29
N GLU A 365 0.40 1.27 -14.53
CA GLU A 365 -0.13 1.86 -15.74
C GLU A 365 -1.14 0.91 -16.39
N ILE A 366 -2.13 1.48 -17.08
CA ILE A 366 -3.07 0.72 -17.91
C ILE A 366 -2.27 -0.06 -18.96
N LEU A 367 -2.63 -1.32 -19.20
CA LEU A 367 -2.02 -2.13 -20.27
C LEU A 367 -2.52 -1.71 -21.66
N ASP A 368 -1.66 -1.91 -22.66
CA ASP A 368 -1.92 -1.58 -24.05
C ASP A 368 -3.16 -2.29 -24.62
N ALA A 369 -3.90 -1.58 -25.48
CA ALA A 369 -5.09 -2.15 -26.13
C ALA A 369 -4.73 -3.27 -27.13
N GLU A 370 -3.50 -3.26 -27.67
CA GLU A 370 -3.02 -4.18 -28.70
C GLU A 370 -2.29 -5.41 -28.11
N GLY A 371 -2.90 -6.02 -27.10
CA GLY A 371 -2.44 -7.31 -26.55
C GLY A 371 -2.62 -7.46 -25.05
N GLY A 372 -2.78 -6.35 -24.31
CA GLY A 372 -2.97 -6.35 -22.87
C GLY A 372 -1.76 -6.93 -22.14
N LYS A 373 -0.55 -6.59 -22.59
CA LYS A 373 0.72 -7.16 -22.08
C LYS A 373 1.80 -6.13 -21.83
N ILE A 374 1.75 -4.97 -22.48
CA ILE A 374 2.76 -3.92 -22.34
C ILE A 374 2.10 -2.76 -21.59
N ALA A 375 2.79 -2.18 -20.62
CA ALA A 375 2.32 -0.97 -19.94
C ALA A 375 2.23 0.19 -20.95
N SER A 376 1.10 0.92 -20.96
CA SER A 376 0.85 2.06 -21.86
C SER A 376 1.85 3.22 -21.68
N ARG A 377 2.55 3.25 -20.54
CA ARG A 377 3.62 4.18 -20.19
C ARG A 377 4.73 3.37 -19.54
N ALA A 378 5.98 3.85 -19.64
CA ALA A 378 7.09 3.24 -18.89
C ALA A 378 6.80 3.32 -17.39
N ASN A 379 6.95 2.20 -16.67
CA ASN A 379 6.79 2.21 -15.22
C ASN A 379 7.88 3.10 -14.60
N VAL A 380 7.51 3.86 -13.56
CA VAL A 380 8.42 4.70 -12.80
C VAL A 380 8.04 4.70 -11.32
N SER A 381 8.99 5.05 -10.47
CA SER A 381 8.68 5.64 -9.17
C SER A 381 8.88 7.15 -9.26
N ILE A 382 8.09 7.95 -8.55
CA ILE A 382 8.13 9.42 -8.66
C ILE A 382 8.49 10.03 -7.30
N LEU A 383 9.52 10.87 -7.26
CA LEU A 383 9.84 11.73 -6.13
C LEU A 383 9.02 13.02 -6.22
N HIS A 384 8.38 13.38 -5.12
CA HIS A 384 7.63 14.62 -4.95
C HIS A 384 8.16 15.43 -3.78
N LYS A 385 7.97 16.75 -3.83
CA LYS A 385 8.15 17.70 -2.73
C LYS A 385 6.76 18.14 -2.27
N LEU A 386 6.31 17.65 -1.12
CA LEU A 386 5.09 18.11 -0.48
C LEU A 386 5.40 19.40 0.27
N ILE A 387 4.94 20.52 -0.27
CA ILE A 387 5.12 21.86 0.26
C ILE A 387 3.95 22.21 1.18
N TYR A 388 4.26 22.68 2.38
CA TYR A 388 3.28 22.87 3.45
C TYR A 388 2.65 24.27 3.32
N PRO A 389 1.36 24.44 3.67
CA PRO A 389 0.70 25.74 3.60
C PRO A 389 1.33 26.73 4.60
N SER A 390 1.61 27.96 4.16
CA SER A 390 2.16 29.02 5.05
C SER A 390 1.08 29.82 5.77
N LYS A 391 -0.16 29.81 5.23
CA LYS A 391 -1.33 30.49 5.81
C LYS A 391 -2.47 29.50 6.03
N LYS A 392 -3.34 29.81 7.01
CA LYS A 392 -4.55 29.02 7.28
C LYS A 392 -5.41 28.88 6.03
N GLY A 393 -5.82 27.65 5.71
CA GLY A 393 -6.74 27.36 4.61
C GLY A 393 -6.12 27.41 3.21
N GLN A 394 -4.81 27.66 3.07
CA GLN A 394 -4.11 27.33 1.83
C GLN A 394 -4.02 25.80 1.68
N PRO A 395 -4.10 25.25 0.45
CA PRO A 395 -3.86 23.84 0.18
C PRO A 395 -2.39 23.50 0.35
N PHE A 396 -2.10 22.21 0.51
CA PHE A 396 -0.74 21.69 0.30
C PHE A 396 -0.45 21.68 -1.21
N GLU A 397 0.82 21.78 -1.59
CA GLU A 397 1.25 21.66 -2.98
C GLU A 397 2.18 20.46 -3.11
N LEU A 398 1.89 19.53 -4.03
CA LEU A 398 2.72 18.35 -4.29
C LEU A 398 3.39 18.54 -5.64
N LYS A 399 4.68 18.94 -5.63
CA LYS A 399 5.46 19.11 -6.87
C LYS A 399 6.19 17.83 -7.20
N GLU A 400 6.10 17.37 -8.44
CA GLU A 400 7.02 16.36 -8.95
C GLU A 400 8.44 16.95 -9.00
N VAL A 401 9.43 16.19 -8.51
CA VAL A 401 10.85 16.54 -8.50
C VAL A 401 11.60 15.70 -9.53
N ARG A 402 11.34 14.38 -9.54
CA ARG A 402 12.09 13.42 -10.37
C ARG A 402 11.30 12.15 -10.62
N ARG A 403 11.52 11.51 -11.77
CA ARG A 403 11.07 10.14 -12.06
C ARG A 403 12.26 9.18 -12.09
N PHE A 404 12.16 8.08 -11.35
CA PHE A 404 13.11 6.96 -11.40
C PHE A 404 12.54 5.88 -12.31
N GLY A 405 13.25 5.57 -13.38
CA GLY A 405 12.84 4.57 -14.36
C GLY A 405 14.04 4.01 -15.12
N HIS A 406 13.84 2.84 -15.72
CA HIS A 406 14.82 2.18 -16.58
C HIS A 406 14.06 1.42 -17.66
N LYS A 407 14.66 1.23 -18.84
CA LYS A 407 14.01 0.51 -19.96
C LYS A 407 13.54 -0.90 -19.59
N ASP A 408 14.25 -1.56 -18.69
CA ASP A 408 13.99 -2.93 -18.21
C ASP A 408 13.30 -2.95 -16.81
N TYR A 409 12.79 -1.81 -16.32
CA TYR A 409 12.06 -1.71 -15.06
C TYR A 409 10.56 -1.92 -15.32
N HIS A 410 10.09 -3.15 -15.10
CA HIS A 410 8.71 -3.57 -15.33
C HIS A 410 8.01 -3.85 -13.99
N SER A 411 7.23 -2.89 -13.49
CA SER A 411 6.62 -2.92 -12.15
C SER A 411 5.09 -2.73 -12.24
N ASN A 412 4.48 -3.30 -13.29
CA ASN A 412 3.08 -3.10 -13.64
C ASN A 412 2.11 -4.05 -12.91
N SER A 413 2.33 -4.25 -11.61
CA SER A 413 1.53 -5.12 -10.73
C SER A 413 1.30 -4.45 -9.38
N TRP A 414 0.26 -4.90 -8.68
CA TRP A 414 -0.17 -4.34 -7.40
C TRP A 414 0.56 -4.98 -6.21
N LEU A 415 0.52 -4.27 -5.07
CA LEU A 415 1.12 -4.65 -3.79
C LEU A 415 2.65 -4.72 -3.77
N ILE A 416 3.34 -4.34 -4.86
CA ILE A 416 4.79 -4.12 -4.81
C ILE A 416 5.07 -2.87 -3.95
N LYS A 417 5.84 -3.05 -2.88
CA LYS A 417 6.22 -1.97 -1.94
C LYS A 417 7.64 -1.52 -2.22
N ILE A 418 7.85 -0.22 -2.45
CA ILE A 418 9.18 0.39 -2.57
C ILE A 418 9.76 0.78 -1.20
N SER A 419 11.07 0.98 -1.09
CA SER A 419 11.71 1.43 0.15
C SER A 419 12.90 2.35 -0.09
N SER A 420 13.35 3.04 0.95
CA SER A 420 14.47 3.97 0.85
C SER A 420 15.20 4.14 2.19
N ASN A 421 16.51 4.36 2.10
CA ASN A 421 17.37 4.80 3.20
C ASN A 421 17.78 6.28 3.09
N GLY A 422 17.20 7.05 2.15
CA GLY A 422 17.54 8.47 1.91
C GLY A 422 18.76 8.71 1.01
N ARG A 423 19.59 7.70 0.76
CA ARG A 423 20.59 7.74 -0.33
C ARG A 423 20.09 7.02 -1.58
N TYR A 424 19.34 5.94 -1.40
CA TYR A 424 18.81 5.09 -2.47
C TYR A 424 17.30 4.88 -2.37
N LEU A 425 16.66 4.74 -3.52
CA LEU A 425 15.36 4.09 -3.68
C LEU A 425 15.61 2.63 -4.08
N VAL A 426 14.92 1.71 -3.43
CA VAL A 426 14.86 0.29 -3.80
C VAL A 426 13.47 0.02 -4.38
N ALA A 427 13.44 -0.40 -5.65
CA ALA A 427 12.24 -0.51 -6.48
C ALA A 427 12.14 -1.91 -7.12
N PRO A 428 11.20 -2.76 -6.68
CA PRO A 428 11.07 -4.12 -7.19
C PRO A 428 10.28 -4.21 -8.51
N THR A 429 10.42 -5.33 -9.23
CA THR A 429 9.72 -5.62 -10.49
C THR A 429 8.89 -6.91 -10.43
N MET A 430 8.00 -7.07 -11.41
CA MET A 430 7.27 -8.32 -11.65
C MET A 430 8.13 -9.43 -12.28
N THR A 431 9.44 -9.20 -12.44
CA THR A 431 10.37 -10.01 -13.24
C THR A 431 11.63 -10.39 -12.44
N GLY A 432 11.52 -10.67 -11.15
CA GLY A 432 12.65 -11.07 -10.30
C GLY A 432 13.73 -10.01 -10.05
N HIS A 433 13.56 -8.78 -10.56
CA HIS A 433 14.57 -7.72 -10.45
C HIS A 433 14.26 -6.75 -9.32
N VAL A 434 15.31 -6.24 -8.68
CA VAL A 434 15.21 -5.12 -7.74
C VAL A 434 16.18 -4.03 -8.17
N PHE A 435 15.62 -2.93 -8.67
CA PHE A 435 16.38 -1.76 -9.11
C PHE A 435 16.71 -0.87 -7.91
N ILE A 436 17.96 -0.49 -7.79
CA ILE A 436 18.45 0.41 -6.75
C ILE A 436 18.87 1.71 -7.44
N PHE A 437 18.09 2.77 -7.24
CA PHE A 437 18.34 4.09 -7.82
C PHE A 437 18.97 5.01 -6.79
N SER A 438 20.00 5.76 -7.18
CA SER A 438 20.52 6.87 -6.39
C SER A 438 19.46 7.98 -6.29
N LEU A 439 19.05 8.36 -5.08
CA LEU A 439 18.11 9.46 -4.89
C LEU A 439 18.69 10.79 -5.35
N ARG A 440 20.01 10.99 -5.19
CA ARG A 440 20.75 12.19 -5.59
C ARG A 440 20.83 12.40 -7.09
N THR A 441 21.10 11.34 -7.87
CA THR A 441 21.36 11.44 -9.33
C THR A 441 20.23 10.91 -10.23
N GLY A 442 19.27 10.15 -9.67
CA GLY A 442 18.21 9.48 -10.43
C GLY A 442 18.65 8.19 -11.15
N LYS A 443 19.96 7.92 -11.21
CA LYS A 443 20.53 6.81 -11.99
C LYS A 443 20.46 5.48 -11.23
N VAL A 444 20.33 4.39 -11.98
CA VAL A 444 20.48 3.03 -11.45
C VAL A 444 21.92 2.87 -10.94
N THR A 445 22.05 2.40 -9.71
CA THR A 445 23.32 2.11 -9.03
C THR A 445 23.59 0.60 -8.94
N ALA A 446 22.54 -0.21 -8.76
CA ALA A 446 22.62 -1.67 -8.79
C ALA A 446 21.28 -2.28 -9.25
N ILE A 447 21.33 -3.55 -9.69
CA ILE A 447 20.15 -4.37 -10.02
C ILE A 447 20.39 -5.75 -9.42
N LEU A 448 19.58 -6.14 -8.43
CA LEU A 448 19.57 -7.50 -7.85
C LEU A 448 18.65 -8.39 -8.71
N ARG A 449 18.96 -9.70 -8.83
CA ARG A 449 18.30 -10.60 -9.81
C ARG A 449 17.99 -11.99 -9.28
N ASP A 450 18.08 -12.17 -7.96
CA ASP A 450 18.16 -13.48 -7.32
C ASP A 450 16.79 -14.16 -7.11
N HIS A 451 15.70 -13.55 -7.57
CA HIS A 451 14.32 -14.05 -7.47
C HIS A 451 13.82 -14.73 -8.78
N GLU A 452 14.72 -15.19 -9.65
CA GLU A 452 14.42 -16.13 -10.75
C GLU A 452 13.19 -15.76 -11.61
N ASP A 453 13.16 -14.51 -12.08
CA ASP A 453 12.07 -13.90 -12.89
C ASP A 453 10.66 -13.84 -12.24
N LEU A 454 10.51 -14.17 -10.94
CA LEU A 454 9.23 -14.08 -10.21
C LEU A 454 8.99 -12.72 -9.54
N GLU A 455 7.73 -12.35 -9.34
CA GLU A 455 7.37 -11.01 -8.85
C GLU A 455 7.86 -10.73 -7.42
N VAL A 456 8.64 -9.66 -7.27
CA VAL A 456 9.16 -9.21 -5.97
C VAL A 456 8.16 -8.23 -5.34
N ARG A 457 7.66 -8.57 -4.15
CA ARG A 457 6.53 -7.91 -3.48
C ARG A 457 6.93 -6.85 -2.45
N ASP A 458 7.98 -7.08 -1.66
CA ASP A 458 8.37 -6.16 -0.58
C ASP A 458 9.89 -6.04 -0.47
N VAL A 459 10.36 -4.86 -0.07
CA VAL A 459 11.78 -4.58 0.16
C VAL A 459 11.95 -3.72 1.42
N ILE A 460 12.85 -4.12 2.32
CA ILE A 460 13.11 -3.37 3.55
C ILE A 460 14.60 -3.33 3.91
N PHE A 461 15.10 -2.15 4.27
CA PHE A 461 16.41 -1.99 4.89
C PHE A 461 16.33 -2.35 6.37
N HIS A 462 17.35 -3.05 6.89
CA HIS A 462 17.54 -3.22 8.32
C HIS A 462 18.13 -1.93 8.91
N PRO A 463 17.53 -1.35 9.97
CA PRO A 463 17.98 -0.04 10.43
C PRO A 463 19.11 -0.06 11.46
N TRP A 464 19.64 -1.24 11.86
CA TRP A 464 20.82 -1.38 12.75
C TRP A 464 21.94 -2.31 12.23
N LYS A 465 21.84 -2.80 11.00
CA LYS A 465 22.76 -3.79 10.39
C LYS A 465 22.81 -3.54 8.89
N PRO A 466 23.91 -3.87 8.18
CA PRO A 466 24.06 -3.59 6.76
C PRO A 466 23.28 -4.61 5.92
N LEU A 467 21.98 -4.75 6.15
CA LEU A 467 21.12 -5.75 5.53
C LEU A 467 19.99 -5.10 4.71
N LEU A 468 19.74 -5.66 3.52
CA LEU A 468 18.55 -5.42 2.70
C LEU A 468 17.81 -6.75 2.54
N PHE A 469 16.51 -6.75 2.78
CA PHE A 469 15.64 -7.91 2.57
C PHE A 469 14.73 -7.67 1.38
N THR A 470 14.50 -8.71 0.57
CA THR A 470 13.55 -8.69 -0.55
C THR A 470 12.68 -9.96 -0.49
N SER A 471 11.36 -9.84 -0.69
CA SER A 471 10.42 -10.99 -0.70
C SER A 471 9.70 -11.09 -2.04
N ALA A 472 9.38 -12.30 -2.48
CA ALA A 472 8.73 -12.53 -3.77
C ALA A 472 7.70 -13.67 -3.75
N ASP A 473 7.07 -13.86 -4.90
CA ASP A 473 6.12 -14.95 -5.18
C ASP A 473 6.80 -16.33 -5.25
N ASP A 474 8.14 -16.37 -5.29
CA ASP A 474 8.95 -17.59 -5.08
C ASP A 474 8.87 -18.15 -3.65
N GLY A 475 8.18 -17.45 -2.75
CA GLY A 475 8.04 -17.81 -1.34
C GLY A 475 9.34 -17.68 -0.55
N CYS A 476 10.37 -17.02 -1.09
CA CYS A 476 11.68 -16.86 -0.46
C CYS A 476 11.93 -15.41 -0.04
N ILE A 477 12.78 -15.24 0.97
CA ILE A 477 13.44 -13.98 1.26
C ILE A 477 14.88 -14.07 0.77
N LYS A 478 15.29 -13.09 -0.05
CA LYS A 478 16.71 -12.90 -0.39
C LYS A 478 17.26 -11.80 0.52
N ILE A 479 18.45 -12.03 1.07
CA ILE A 479 19.05 -11.18 2.09
C ILE A 479 20.42 -10.75 1.58
N TYR A 480 20.65 -9.44 1.52
CA TYR A 480 21.87 -8.88 0.95
C TYR A 480 22.62 -8.06 1.99
N THR A 481 23.94 -8.14 1.95
CA THR A 481 24.88 -7.32 2.72
C THR A 481 26.01 -6.84 1.80
N TYR A 482 26.89 -5.98 2.27
CA TYR A 482 28.22 -5.81 1.66
C TYR A 482 29.30 -6.28 2.65
N LYS A 483 30.51 -6.54 2.15
CA LYS A 483 31.68 -6.72 3.02
C LYS A 483 32.19 -5.36 3.47
N ASN A 484 32.41 -5.20 4.78
CA ASN A 484 33.12 -4.05 5.36
C ASN A 484 34.61 -4.05 4.98
#